data_AF-A0A9E0FN54-F1
#
_entry.id   AF-A0A9E0FN54-F1
#
_cell.length_a   1.000
_cell.length_b   1.000
_cell.length_c   1.000
_cell.angle_alpha   90.00
_cell.angle_beta   90.00
_cell.angle_gamma   90.00
#
_symmetry.space_group_name_H-M   'P 1'
#
loop_
_entity.id
_entity.type
_entity.pdbx_description
1 polymer ?
#
loop_
_entity_poly.entity_id
_entity_poly.type
_entity_poly.pdbx_seq_one_letter_code
_entity_poly.pdbx_strand_id
1 'polypeptide(L)'
;QHIEHRLIPPRHPQTNGMIERFNGRISEVLATHHFRSGEHLAETLQRYVNVYNHHLPQRALGHVCPMAALEQWRAKQPELFVSEINNLPGLDTNVGEITPPR
;
A
#
# COMPACT_ATOMS: atom_id res chain seq x y z
N GLN A 1 13.76 11.48 12.52
CA GLN A 1 12.85 11.74 11.38
C GLN A 1 13.69 12.16 10.20
N HIS A 2 14.11 11.22 9.35
CA HIS A 2 14.86 11.54 8.14
C HIS A 2 14.40 10.58 7.04
N ILE A 3 13.27 10.91 6.40
CA ILE A 3 12.80 10.18 5.23
C ILE A 3 13.58 10.74 4.04
N GLU A 4 14.39 9.89 3.41
CA GLU A 4 15.12 10.27 2.21
C GLU A 4 14.13 10.38 1.03
N HIS A 5 13.98 11.58 0.48
CA HIS A 5 13.19 11.77 -0.74
C HIS A 5 14.03 11.40 -1.96
N ARG A 6 13.60 10.34 -2.68
CA ARG A 6 14.26 9.85 -3.90
C ARG A 6 13.41 10.14 -5.13
N LEU A 7 14.01 10.76 -6.13
CA LEU A 7 13.39 11.00 -7.44
C LEU A 7 13.80 9.91 -8.45
N ILE A 8 12.92 9.62 -9.40
CA ILE A 8 13.26 8.74 -10.53
C ILE A 8 14.22 9.45 -11.49
N PRO A 9 15.12 8.72 -12.16
CA PRO A 9 15.98 9.31 -13.17
C PRO A 9 15.17 9.74 -14.42
N PRO A 10 15.56 10.82 -15.11
CA PRO A 10 14.89 11.28 -16.32
C PRO A 10 14.78 10.17 -17.38
N ARG A 11 13.64 10.08 -18.06
CA ARG A 11 13.37 9.10 -19.14
C ARG A 11 13.30 7.63 -18.69
N HIS A 12 13.05 7.37 -17.40
CA HIS A 12 12.85 6.02 -16.86
C HIS A 12 11.47 5.83 -16.17
N PRO A 13 10.35 5.94 -16.93
CA PRO A 13 9.01 5.85 -16.35
C PRO A 13 8.70 4.49 -15.72
N GLN A 14 9.34 3.41 -16.22
CA GLN A 14 9.16 2.06 -15.67
C GLN A 14 9.43 1.96 -14.16
N THR A 15 10.31 2.80 -13.61
CA THR A 15 10.67 2.80 -12.18
C THR A 15 9.48 3.21 -11.31
N ASN A 16 8.55 3.96 -11.90
CA ASN A 16 7.34 4.45 -11.26
C ASN A 16 6.09 3.64 -11.69
N GLY A 17 6.27 2.58 -12.49
CA GLY A 17 5.15 1.87 -13.14
C GLY A 17 4.19 1.20 -12.16
N MET A 18 4.65 0.83 -10.96
CA MET A 18 3.79 0.23 -9.94
C MET A 18 2.79 1.22 -9.35
N ILE A 19 3.24 2.44 -9.02
CA ILE A 19 2.34 3.48 -8.51
C ILE A 19 1.46 4.04 -9.63
N GLU A 20 1.97 4.12 -10.86
CA GLU A 20 1.18 4.52 -12.02
C GLU A 20 0.05 3.52 -12.29
N ARG A 21 0.32 2.21 -12.20
CA ARG A 21 -0.72 1.17 -12.33
C ARG A 21 -1.78 1.29 -11.23
N PHE A 22 -1.36 1.53 -9.99
CA PHE A 22 -2.29 1.74 -8.88
C PHE A 22 -3.19 2.95 -9.12
N ASN A 23 -2.58 4.09 -9.50
CA ASN A 23 -3.28 5.34 -9.79
C ASN A 23 -4.21 5.22 -11.01
N GLY A 24 -3.79 4.52 -12.06
CA GLY A 24 -4.61 4.26 -13.25
C GLY A 24 -5.88 3.48 -12.90
N ARG A 25 -5.76 2.44 -12.07
CA ARG A 25 -6.91 1.60 -11.70
C ARG A 25 -7.95 2.33 -10.85
N ILE A 26 -7.52 3.18 -9.91
CA ILE A 26 -8.50 4.03 -9.19
C ILE A 26 -9.09 5.09 -10.13
N SER A 27 -8.31 5.62 -11.07
CA SER A 27 -8.81 6.60 -12.04
C SER A 27 -9.94 6.02 -12.90
N GLU A 28 -9.84 4.76 -13.31
CA GLU A 28 -10.93 4.03 -14.00
C GLU A 28 -12.18 3.92 -13.13
N VAL A 29 -12.04 3.55 -11.85
CA VAL A 29 -13.17 3.48 -10.91
C VAL A 29 -13.83 4.85 -10.76
N LEU A 30 -13.04 5.91 -10.55
CA LEU A 30 -13.53 7.27 -10.42
C LEU A 30 -14.25 7.76 -11.69
N ALA A 31 -13.76 7.38 -12.87
CA ALA A 31 -14.38 7.77 -14.15
C ALA A 31 -15.77 7.15 -14.38
N THR A 32 -16.03 5.98 -13.79
CA THR A 32 -17.30 5.26 -13.93
C THR A 32 -18.36 5.66 -12.89
N HIS A 33 -18.00 6.48 -11.89
CA HIS A 33 -18.86 6.78 -10.76
C HIS A 33 -19.19 8.27 -10.67
N HIS A 34 -20.47 8.58 -10.44
CA HIS A 34 -20.91 9.95 -10.16
C HIS A 34 -20.91 10.21 -8.65
N PHE A 35 -20.23 11.26 -8.21
CA PHE A 35 -20.14 11.62 -6.80
C PHE A 35 -21.10 12.75 -6.45
N ARG A 36 -21.90 12.53 -5.41
CA ARG A 36 -22.88 13.51 -4.91
C ARG A 36 -22.24 14.57 -4.00
N SER A 37 -21.09 14.28 -3.42
CA SER A 37 -20.35 15.16 -2.51
C SER A 37 -18.87 14.76 -2.45
N GLY A 38 -18.03 15.64 -1.89
CA GLY A 38 -16.63 15.32 -1.59
C GLY A 38 -16.46 14.22 -0.54
N GLU A 39 -17.39 14.11 0.41
CA GLU A 39 -17.41 13.03 1.40
C GLU A 39 -17.63 11.66 0.75
N HIS A 40 -18.58 11.57 -0.21
CA HIS A 40 -18.81 10.34 -0.96
C HIS A 40 -17.58 9.92 -1.78
N LEU A 41 -16.84 10.88 -2.34
CA LEU A 41 -15.57 10.63 -3.01
C LEU A 41 -14.53 10.08 -2.02
N ALA A 42 -14.38 10.70 -0.85
CA ALA A 42 -13.44 10.28 0.18
C ALA A 42 -13.74 8.84 0.68
N GLU A 43 -15.01 8.53 0.93
CA GLU A 43 -15.46 7.18 1.30
C GLU A 43 -15.14 6.15 0.22
N THR A 44 -15.37 6.50 -1.05
CA THR A 44 -15.06 5.62 -2.19
C THR A 44 -13.56 5.36 -2.30
N LEU A 45 -12.72 6.37 -2.10
CA LEU A 45 -11.27 6.22 -2.09
C LEU A 45 -10.80 5.32 -0.94
N GLN A 46 -11.32 5.52 0.27
CA GLN A 46 -11.04 4.66 1.43
C GLN A 46 -11.44 3.20 1.16
N ARG A 47 -12.64 3.00 0.60
CA ARG A 47 -13.13 1.66 0.23
C ARG A 47 -12.23 1.02 -0.83
N TYR A 48 -11.79 1.78 -1.83
CA TYR A 48 -10.88 1.27 -2.86
C TYR A 48 -9.54 0.82 -2.26
N VAL A 49 -8.91 1.63 -1.41
CA VAL A 49 -7.66 1.27 -0.73
C VAL A 49 -7.81 -0.03 0.06
N ASN A 50 -8.91 -0.15 0.83
CA ASN A 50 -9.19 -1.36 1.60
C ASN A 50 -9.36 -2.60 0.70
N VAL A 51 -10.16 -2.50 -0.36
CA VAL A 51 -10.36 -3.62 -1.31
C VAL A 51 -9.05 -3.98 -2.01
N TYR A 52 -8.29 -2.99 -2.46
CA TYR A 52 -7.02 -3.20 -3.15
C TYR A 52 -6.01 -3.93 -2.26
N ASN A 53 -5.83 -3.46 -1.02
CA ASN A 53 -4.82 -3.98 -0.10
C ASN A 53 -5.18 -5.36 0.47
N HIS A 54 -6.46 -5.61 0.79
CA HIS A 54 -6.87 -6.82 1.50
C HIS A 54 -7.50 -7.91 0.61
N HIS A 55 -8.13 -7.53 -0.50
CA HIS A 55 -9.01 -8.46 -1.23
C HIS A 55 -8.61 -8.68 -2.68
N LEU A 56 -7.93 -7.72 -3.32
CA LEU A 56 -7.64 -7.78 -4.74
C LEU A 56 -6.29 -8.48 -5.02
N PRO A 57 -6.29 -9.68 -5.63
CA PRO A 57 -5.05 -10.38 -5.93
C PRO A 57 -4.26 -9.69 -7.03
N GLN A 58 -2.94 -9.56 -6.84
CA GLN A 58 -2.04 -8.96 -7.81
C GLN A 58 -1.23 -10.04 -8.51
N ARG A 59 -1.29 -10.09 -9.84
CA ARG A 59 -0.50 -11.04 -10.64
C ARG A 59 1.00 -10.93 -10.37
N ALA A 60 1.49 -9.69 -10.18
CA ALA A 60 2.90 -9.42 -9.87
C ALA A 60 3.34 -9.98 -8.51
N LEU A 61 2.41 -10.22 -7.60
CA LEU A 61 2.66 -10.81 -6.28
C LEU A 61 2.38 -12.33 -6.27
N GLY A 62 2.15 -12.96 -7.42
CA GLY A 62 1.79 -14.38 -7.48
C GLY A 62 0.32 -14.65 -7.15
N HIS A 63 -0.58 -13.72 -7.49
CA HIS A 63 -2.02 -13.82 -7.25
C HIS A 63 -2.42 -13.81 -5.78
N VAL A 64 -1.70 -13.02 -4.96
CA VAL A 64 -2.13 -12.68 -3.59
C VAL A 64 -2.36 -11.18 -3.47
N CYS A 65 -3.15 -10.77 -2.47
CA CYS A 65 -3.34 -9.35 -2.17
C CYS A 65 -2.08 -8.76 -1.50
N PRO A 66 -1.87 -7.43 -1.58
CA PRO A 66 -0.71 -6.77 -0.99
C PRO A 66 -0.49 -7.09 0.50
N MET A 67 -1.55 -7.11 1.31
CA MET A 67 -1.44 -7.43 2.74
C MET A 67 -0.95 -8.86 2.97
N ALA A 68 -1.47 -9.84 2.22
CA ALA A 68 -1.01 -11.22 2.32
C ALA A 68 0.46 -11.37 1.88
N ALA A 69 0.89 -10.61 0.86
CA ALA A 69 2.30 -10.59 0.46
C ALA A 69 3.20 -10.01 1.55
N LEU A 70 2.77 -8.93 2.22
CA LEU A 70 3.50 -8.34 3.35
C LEU A 70 3.65 -9.34 4.49
N GLU A 71 2.59 -10.05 4.87
CA GLU A 71 2.64 -11.09 5.92
C GLU A 71 3.63 -12.21 5.56
N GLN A 72 3.61 -12.66 4.30
CA GLN A 72 4.57 -13.66 3.81
C GLN A 72 6.01 -13.16 3.83
N TRP A 73 6.24 -11.87 3.52
CA TRP A 73 7.58 -11.29 3.56
C TRP A 73 8.08 -11.09 4.98
N ARG A 74 7.23 -10.64 5.90
CA ARG A 74 7.57 -10.54 7.32
C ARG A 74 7.91 -11.88 7.94
N ALA A 75 7.18 -12.94 7.58
CA ALA A 75 7.50 -14.29 8.02
C ALA A 75 8.87 -14.79 7.48
N LYS A 76 9.29 -14.33 6.29
CA LYS A 76 10.55 -14.74 5.66
C LYS A 76 11.76 -13.92 6.13
N GLN A 77 11.58 -12.61 6.34
CA GLN A 77 12.63 -11.65 6.68
C GLN A 77 12.08 -10.64 7.72
N PRO A 78 11.88 -11.06 8.97
CA PRO A 78 11.30 -10.21 10.01
C PRO A 78 12.16 -8.98 10.32
N GLU A 79 13.47 -9.05 10.11
CA GLU A 79 14.45 -7.98 10.37
C GLU A 79 14.25 -6.73 9.50
N LEU A 80 13.55 -6.85 8.38
CA LEU A 80 13.23 -5.71 7.51
C LEU A 80 12.05 -4.87 8.03
N PHE A 81 11.27 -5.40 8.98
CA PHE A 81 10.05 -4.77 9.47
C PHE A 81 10.30 -4.15 10.83
N VAL A 82 10.00 -2.85 10.94
CA VAL A 82 10.13 -2.10 12.18
C VAL A 82 8.85 -2.19 13.03
N SER A 83 7.71 -2.51 12.42
CA SER A 83 6.38 -2.43 13.03
C SER A 83 5.47 -3.58 12.58
N GLU A 84 4.27 -3.64 13.18
CA GLU A 84 3.21 -4.53 12.70
C GLU A 84 2.63 -4.07 11.37
N ILE A 85 2.23 -5.03 10.53
CA ILE A 85 1.62 -4.75 9.23
C ILE A 85 0.19 -4.25 9.49
N ASN A 86 -0.02 -2.96 9.34
CA ASN A 86 -1.33 -2.32 9.46
C ASN A 86 -1.54 -1.30 8.33
N ASN A 87 -2.79 -0.85 8.16
CA ASN A 87 -3.17 0.15 7.15
C ASN A 87 -3.42 1.53 7.80
N LEU A 88 -2.75 1.81 8.94
CA LEU A 88 -2.94 3.05 9.68
C LEU A 88 -2.13 4.19 9.02
N PRO A 89 -2.72 5.39 8.90
CA PRO A 89 -1.95 6.57 8.52
C PRO A 89 -1.04 7.00 9.68
N GLY A 90 0.22 7.29 9.40
CA GLY A 90 1.14 7.84 10.39
C GLY A 90 2.54 7.27 10.31
N LEU A 91 3.41 7.75 11.20
CA LEU A 91 4.71 7.15 11.43
C LEU A 91 4.56 5.97 12.37
N ASP A 92 5.23 4.87 12.04
CA ASP A 92 5.45 3.77 12.97
C ASP A 92 6.20 4.31 14.19
N THR A 93 5.49 4.35 15.32
CA THR A 93 6.10 4.69 16.60
C THR A 93 6.53 3.37 17.24
N ASN A 94 7.84 3.16 17.31
CA ASN A 94 8.41 2.08 18.13
C ASN A 94 8.08 2.35 19.60
N VAL A 95 6.93 1.88 20.07
CA VAL A 95 6.58 1.86 21.49
C VAL A 95 6.71 0.41 21.97
N GLY A 96 7.87 0.06 22.52
CA GLY A 96 8.05 -1.10 23.39
C GLY A 96 8.72 -2.32 22.75
N GLU A 97 9.95 -2.59 23.21
CA GLU A 97 10.61 -3.90 23.36
C GLU A 97 10.22 -5.04 22.41
N ILE A 98 11.11 -5.30 21.45
CA ILE A 98 11.17 -6.56 20.71
C ILE A 98 11.51 -7.67 21.72
N THR A 99 10.51 -8.34 22.27
CA THR A 99 10.72 -9.62 22.96
C THR A 99 10.71 -10.71 21.88
N PRO A 100 11.81 -11.43 21.63
CA PRO A 100 11.82 -12.49 20.64
C PRO A 100 10.91 -13.65 21.10
N PRO A 101 10.21 -14.34 20.17
CA PRO A 101 9.39 -15.50 20.51
C PRO A 101 10.26 -16.65 21.04
N ARG A 102 9.76 -17.36 22.06
CA ARG A 102 10.29 -18.65 22.53
C ARG A 102 10.11 -19.74 21.49
#